data_AF-A0A7X7JKP9-F1
#
_entry.id   AF-A0A7X7JKP9-F1
#
_cell.length_a   1.000
_cell.length_b   1.000
_cell.length_c   1.000
_cell.angle_alpha   90.00
_cell.angle_beta   90.00
_cell.angle_gamma   90.00
#
_symmetry.space_group_name_H-M   'P 1'
#
loop_
_entity.id
_entity.type
_entity.pdbx_description
1 polymer ?
#
loop_
_entity_poly.entity_id
_entity_poly.type
_entity_poly.pdbx_seq_one_letter_code
_entity_poly.pdbx_strand_id
1 'polypeptide(L)'
;MAGLGSAALGSAGLMLAGSMFCGLMFCGLMFCGLMFCGVARAQEGAEEAATPDTVSQGQVWLGYLTQTRLSEELSLWNDAHFVPEAFYILRTGVSVHLPERVVVTAGYAFLGLPVGTVTRDLDRREHRPWAQLVYPLRLGDEWGLSNRLRYDARIQRNVEDGEIAPGYGFVNRGRWMLTLRRELPELGFGDGIVPYASVGNEVLVAWDGEGTRLDQNRITAGLGATRRSVALQVSYMNRFVQVGSGRPSVMNHTLVVWVFHEFDLRGD
;
A
#
# COMPACT_ATOMS: atom_id res chain seq x y z
N MET A 1 -72.29 -40.29 -34.34
CA MET A 1 -71.52 -39.09 -34.76
C MET A 1 -70.43 -38.91 -33.71
N ALA A 2 -69.18 -39.35 -33.91
CA ALA A 2 -68.18 -38.93 -34.89
C ALA A 2 -67.61 -37.51 -34.63
N GLY A 3 -66.28 -37.46 -34.44
CA GLY A 3 -65.38 -36.29 -34.60
C GLY A 3 -65.13 -35.49 -33.31
N LEU A 4 -63.93 -35.42 -32.72
CA LEU A 4 -62.57 -35.01 -33.17
C LEU A 4 -62.20 -33.64 -32.54
N GLY A 5 -61.03 -33.56 -31.89
CA GLY A 5 -60.45 -32.35 -31.30
C GLY A 5 -59.42 -32.71 -30.22
N SER A 6 -58.33 -33.36 -30.59
CA SER A 6 -56.99 -32.75 -30.83
C SER A 6 -56.21 -32.51 -29.54
N ALA A 7 -55.08 -33.19 -29.45
CA ALA A 7 -54.11 -33.14 -28.38
C ALA A 7 -53.21 -31.91 -28.48
N ALA A 8 -52.81 -31.35 -27.33
CA ALA A 8 -51.63 -30.51 -27.22
C ALA A 8 -50.90 -30.85 -25.92
N LEU A 9 -49.60 -31.11 -26.07
CA LEU A 9 -48.68 -31.60 -25.05
C LEU A 9 -48.51 -30.57 -23.93
N GLY A 10 -48.78 -30.98 -22.68
CA GLY A 10 -48.30 -30.31 -21.49
C GLY A 10 -46.82 -30.63 -21.29
N SER A 11 -45.95 -29.68 -21.59
CA SER A 11 -44.53 -29.74 -21.24
C SER A 11 -44.38 -29.48 -19.74
N ALA A 12 -43.88 -30.48 -19.02
CA ALA A 12 -43.47 -30.36 -17.63
C ALA A 12 -42.21 -29.49 -17.55
N GLY A 13 -42.33 -28.31 -16.95
CA GLY A 13 -41.20 -27.45 -16.60
C GLY A 13 -40.44 -28.05 -15.41
N LEU A 14 -39.40 -28.83 -15.72
CA LEU A 14 -38.40 -29.26 -14.75
C LEU A 14 -37.43 -28.08 -14.51
N MET A 15 -37.63 -27.34 -13.42
CA MET A 15 -36.63 -26.37 -12.95
C MET A 15 -35.41 -27.13 -12.42
N LEU A 16 -34.38 -27.22 -13.25
CA LEU A 16 -33.04 -27.65 -12.85
C LEU A 16 -32.41 -26.54 -12.01
N ALA A 17 -32.27 -26.81 -10.71
CA ALA A 17 -31.34 -26.11 -9.83
C ALA A 17 -29.90 -26.41 -10.29
N GLY A 18 -29.32 -25.47 -11.02
CA GLY A 18 -27.91 -25.46 -11.41
C GLY A 18 -27.13 -24.49 -10.53
N SER A 19 -26.40 -25.06 -9.57
CA SER A 19 -25.48 -24.40 -8.66
C SER A 19 -24.44 -23.55 -9.38
N MET A 20 -24.47 -22.23 -9.12
CA MET A 20 -23.47 -21.27 -9.57
C MET A 20 -22.25 -21.38 -8.63
N PHE A 21 -21.26 -22.19 -9.04
CA PHE A 21 -19.93 -22.18 -8.44
C PHE A 21 -19.22 -20.87 -8.83
N CYS A 22 -19.31 -19.85 -7.99
CA CYS A 22 -18.44 -18.68 -8.07
C CYS A 22 -17.31 -18.86 -7.04
N GLY A 23 -16.09 -18.98 -7.56
CA GLY A 23 -14.90 -19.37 -6.82
C GLY A 23 -14.52 -18.42 -5.69
N LEU A 24 -14.73 -18.88 -4.46
CA LEU A 24 -13.96 -18.48 -3.29
C LEU A 24 -12.76 -19.42 -3.17
N MET A 25 -11.68 -19.14 -3.90
CA MET A 25 -10.40 -19.81 -3.66
C MET A 25 -9.56 -18.93 -2.74
N PHE A 26 -9.61 -19.32 -1.47
CA PHE A 26 -8.60 -19.17 -0.44
C PHE A 26 -7.20 -18.85 -0.98
N CYS A 27 -6.70 -17.65 -0.70
CA CYS A 27 -5.26 -17.41 -0.63
C CYS A 27 -4.91 -17.41 0.87
N GLY A 28 -4.53 -18.59 1.34
CA GLY A 28 -4.15 -18.83 2.72
C GLY A 28 -2.91 -18.04 3.11
N LEU A 29 -2.97 -17.46 4.30
CA LEU A 29 -1.84 -17.02 5.09
C LEU A 29 -0.83 -18.18 5.25
N MET A 30 0.26 -18.16 4.48
CA MET A 30 1.47 -18.90 4.83
C MET A 30 2.45 -17.95 5.51
N PHE A 31 2.22 -17.74 6.81
CA PHE A 31 3.32 -17.54 7.75
C PHE A 31 3.82 -18.94 8.12
N CYS A 32 4.97 -19.34 7.59
CA CYS A 32 5.69 -20.49 8.14
C CYS A 32 7.19 -20.17 8.11
N GLY A 33 7.73 -19.90 9.29
CA GLY A 33 9.16 -19.82 9.51
C GLY A 33 9.78 -21.20 9.41
N LEU A 34 10.96 -21.26 8.80
CA LEU A 34 11.90 -22.35 8.98
C LEU A 34 13.30 -21.74 9.12
N MET A 35 13.74 -21.59 10.37
CA MET A 35 15.16 -21.65 10.70
C MET A 35 15.65 -23.03 10.26
N PHE A 36 16.49 -23.07 9.23
CA PHE A 36 17.35 -24.22 8.99
C PHE A 36 18.74 -23.88 9.53
N CYS A 37 19.01 -24.39 10.73
CA CYS A 37 20.36 -24.51 11.27
C CYS A 37 21.01 -25.69 10.54
N GLY A 38 21.75 -25.41 9.47
CA GLY A 38 22.53 -26.40 8.72
C GLY A 38 24.01 -26.18 8.95
N VAL A 39 24.60 -26.96 9.85
CA VAL A 39 26.05 -27.10 9.98
C VAL A 39 26.54 -27.91 8.79
N ALA A 40 27.15 -27.25 7.80
CA ALA A 40 27.87 -27.90 6.71
C ALA A 40 29.34 -27.43 6.73
N ARG A 41 30.24 -28.41 6.62
CA ARG A 41 31.69 -28.29 6.81
C ARG A 41 32.34 -27.39 5.76
N ALA A 42 33.34 -26.64 6.21
CA ALA A 42 34.19 -25.79 5.39
C ALA A 42 34.98 -26.62 4.35
N GLN A 43 34.82 -26.26 3.08
CA GLN A 43 35.85 -26.42 2.06
C GLN A 43 36.27 -25.01 1.65
N GLU A 44 37.52 -24.67 1.93
CA GLU A 44 38.16 -23.45 1.44
C GLU A 44 38.42 -23.60 -0.05
N GLY A 45 37.49 -23.08 -0.85
CA GLY A 45 37.76 -22.58 -2.18
C GLY A 45 37.47 -21.08 -2.14
N ALA A 46 38.42 -20.26 -2.59
CA ALA A 46 38.16 -18.85 -2.83
C ALA A 46 37.21 -18.72 -4.03
N GLU A 47 35.91 -18.90 -3.77
CA GLU A 47 34.83 -18.50 -4.65
C GLU A 47 34.76 -16.97 -4.59
N GLU A 48 34.95 -16.31 -5.72
CA GLU A 48 34.65 -14.89 -5.86
C GLU A 48 33.21 -14.69 -5.37
N ALA A 49 33.04 -14.05 -4.20
CA ALA A 49 31.76 -13.98 -3.53
C ALA A 49 30.73 -13.40 -4.51
N ALA A 50 29.82 -14.25 -5.00
CA ALA A 50 28.73 -13.84 -5.86
C ALA A 50 28.02 -12.67 -5.18
N THR A 51 27.90 -11.54 -5.87
CA THR A 51 27.21 -10.39 -5.30
C THR A 51 25.79 -10.85 -5.00
N PRO A 52 25.30 -10.74 -3.76
CA PRO A 52 24.01 -11.30 -3.40
C PRO A 52 22.92 -10.66 -4.25
N ASP A 53 22.02 -11.49 -4.81
CA ASP A 53 20.88 -11.02 -5.62
C ASP A 53 20.00 -10.00 -4.88
N THR A 54 20.06 -10.01 -3.53
CA THR A 54 19.34 -9.09 -2.66
C THR A 54 20.21 -8.64 -1.49
N VAL A 55 20.25 -7.32 -1.25
CA VAL A 55 20.90 -6.69 -0.10
C VAL A 55 19.86 -6.33 0.96
N SER A 56 20.12 -6.67 2.22
CA SER A 56 19.21 -6.38 3.34
C SER A 56 19.68 -5.18 4.16
N GLN A 57 18.74 -4.34 4.61
CA GLN A 57 19.05 -3.19 5.47
C GLN A 57 17.89 -2.80 6.41
N GLY A 58 18.22 -2.19 7.54
CA GLY A 58 17.26 -1.66 8.51
C GLY A 58 16.90 -0.20 8.22
N GLN A 59 15.64 0.19 8.46
CA GLN A 59 15.16 1.57 8.29
C GLN A 59 14.13 1.98 9.33
N VAL A 60 13.96 3.29 9.53
CA VAL A 60 12.85 3.89 10.26
C VAL A 60 12.06 4.78 9.30
N TRP A 61 10.75 4.67 9.30
CA TRP A 61 9.87 5.49 8.47
C TRP A 61 8.81 6.16 9.33
N LEU A 62 8.92 7.48 9.44
CA LEU A 62 7.99 8.32 10.17
C LEU A 62 7.00 8.97 9.21
N GLY A 63 5.75 9.10 9.64
CA GLY A 63 4.76 9.84 8.87
C GLY A 63 3.65 10.43 9.72
N TYR A 64 3.24 11.62 9.32
CA TYR A 64 2.14 12.36 9.92
C TYR A 64 1.14 12.67 8.81
N LEU A 65 -0.08 12.17 8.97
CA LEU A 65 -1.14 12.24 7.99
C LEU A 65 -2.34 12.94 8.61
N THR A 66 -2.90 13.90 7.89
CA THR A 66 -4.04 14.69 8.34
C THR A 66 -5.16 14.65 7.32
N GLN A 67 -6.39 14.53 7.79
CA GLN A 67 -7.59 14.73 6.99
C GLN A 67 -8.47 15.77 7.67
N THR A 68 -8.65 16.92 7.03
CA THR A 68 -9.47 18.02 7.57
C THR A 68 -10.79 18.05 6.83
N ARG A 69 -11.90 17.71 7.50
CA ARG A 69 -13.25 17.82 6.94
C ARG A 69 -13.61 19.30 6.79
N LEU A 70 -13.92 19.70 5.56
CA LEU A 70 -14.30 21.07 5.20
C LEU A 70 -15.81 21.18 4.95
N SER A 71 -16.41 20.13 4.40
CA SER A 71 -17.85 19.94 4.22
C SER A 71 -18.20 18.45 4.34
N GLU A 72 -19.46 18.07 4.13
CA GLU A 72 -19.84 16.66 4.04
C GLU A 72 -19.11 15.93 2.90
N GLU A 73 -18.91 16.61 1.77
CA GLU A 73 -18.31 16.07 0.56
C GLU A 73 -16.81 16.29 0.46
N LEU A 74 -16.25 17.30 1.13
CA LEU A 74 -14.87 17.73 0.90
C LEU A 74 -13.98 17.59 2.13
N SER A 75 -12.73 17.21 1.89
CA SER A 75 -11.65 17.30 2.88
C SER A 75 -10.34 17.75 2.28
N LEU A 76 -9.53 18.43 3.09
CA LEU A 76 -8.13 18.66 2.79
C LEU A 76 -7.31 17.49 3.34
N TRP A 77 -6.56 16.84 2.46
CA TRP A 77 -5.61 15.78 2.81
C TRP A 77 -4.21 16.37 2.83
N ASN A 78 -3.45 16.11 3.90
CA ASN A 78 -2.02 16.37 3.92
C ASN A 78 -1.29 15.18 4.51
N ASP A 79 -0.10 14.89 4.00
CA ASP A 79 0.80 13.97 4.68
C ASP A 79 2.26 14.38 4.50
N ALA A 80 3.04 14.14 5.55
CA ALA A 80 4.48 14.29 5.57
C ALA A 80 5.10 12.95 5.94
N HIS A 81 6.14 12.55 5.21
CA HIS A 81 6.90 11.35 5.47
C HIS A 81 8.38 11.66 5.54
N PHE A 82 9.08 10.97 6.43
CA PHE A 82 10.52 11.05 6.58
C PHE A 82 11.12 9.66 6.81
N VAL A 83 12.10 9.30 5.99
CA VAL A 83 12.96 8.14 6.16
C VAL A 83 14.39 8.66 6.16
N PRO A 84 15.10 8.59 7.30
CA PRO A 84 16.47 9.07 7.40
C PRO A 84 17.32 8.54 6.25
N GLU A 85 18.03 9.45 5.58
CA GLU A 85 18.98 9.14 4.50
C GLU A 85 18.39 8.50 3.24
N ALA A 86 17.06 8.33 3.16
CA ALA A 86 16.40 7.72 2.01
C ALA A 86 15.44 8.67 1.30
N PHE A 87 14.56 9.38 2.03
CA PHE A 87 13.72 10.42 1.45
C PHE A 87 12.92 11.22 2.49
N TYR A 88 12.46 12.39 2.08
CA TYR A 88 11.27 13.01 2.65
C TYR A 88 10.20 13.20 1.57
N ILE A 89 8.93 13.23 1.97
CA ILE A 89 7.78 13.51 1.10
C ILE A 89 6.88 14.49 1.82
N LEU A 90 6.45 15.54 1.14
CA LEU A 90 5.36 16.40 1.55
C LEU A 90 4.26 16.31 0.50
N ARG A 91 3.02 16.06 0.94
CA ARG A 91 1.85 15.94 0.07
C ARG A 91 0.69 16.75 0.60
N THR A 92 -0.04 17.32 -0.33
CA THR A 92 -1.34 17.93 -0.10
C THR A 92 -2.28 17.53 -1.22
N GLY A 93 -3.58 17.50 -0.94
CA GLY A 93 -4.61 17.15 -1.91
C GLY A 93 -6.00 17.43 -1.40
N VAL A 94 -6.97 17.39 -2.30
CA VAL A 94 -8.40 17.53 -1.98
C VAL A 94 -9.05 16.17 -2.12
N SER A 95 -9.77 15.78 -1.07
CA SER A 95 -10.55 14.56 -1.02
C SER A 95 -12.03 14.85 -1.26
N VAL A 96 -12.66 14.06 -2.13
CA VAL A 96 -14.09 14.02 -2.34
C VAL A 96 -14.64 12.74 -1.75
N HIS A 97 -15.64 12.86 -0.88
CA HIS A 97 -16.33 11.76 -0.22
C HIS A 97 -17.55 11.39 -1.05
N LEU A 98 -17.56 10.17 -1.54
CA LEU A 98 -18.61 9.62 -2.38
C LEU A 98 -19.50 8.68 -1.54
N PRO A 99 -20.65 8.24 -2.09
CA PRO A 99 -21.46 7.20 -1.46
C PRO A 99 -20.66 5.95 -1.10
N GLU A 100 -21.19 5.15 -0.19
CA GLU A 100 -20.55 3.91 0.28
C GLU A 100 -19.17 4.12 0.94
N ARG A 101 -18.89 5.34 1.42
CA ARG A 101 -17.64 5.72 2.10
C ARG A 101 -16.42 5.65 1.18
N VAL A 102 -16.62 5.63 -0.14
CA VAL A 102 -15.53 5.75 -1.11
C VAL A 102 -14.94 7.15 -1.02
N VAL A 103 -13.62 7.25 -0.97
CA VAL A 103 -12.92 8.55 -0.97
C VAL A 103 -11.97 8.62 -2.14
N VAL A 104 -12.14 9.63 -2.98
CA VAL A 104 -11.21 9.97 -4.06
C VAL A 104 -10.38 11.15 -3.60
N THR A 105 -9.07 11.14 -3.81
CA THR A 105 -8.21 12.30 -3.49
C THR A 105 -7.27 12.56 -4.65
N ALA A 106 -7.13 13.82 -5.05
CA ALA A 106 -6.13 14.24 -6.02
C ALA A 106 -5.31 15.39 -5.44
N GLY A 107 -4.04 15.45 -5.81
CA GLY A 107 -3.14 16.42 -5.22
C GLY A 107 -1.75 16.41 -5.81
N TYR A 108 -0.83 16.98 -5.03
CA TYR A 108 0.55 17.17 -5.41
C TYR A 108 1.50 16.70 -4.31
N ALA A 109 2.65 16.17 -4.71
CA ALA A 109 3.73 15.75 -3.85
C ALA A 109 5.02 16.45 -4.23
N PHE A 110 5.80 16.81 -3.22
CA PHE A 110 7.18 17.22 -3.35
C PHE A 110 8.08 16.29 -2.52
N LEU A 111 9.19 15.88 -3.10
CA LEU A 111 10.11 14.92 -2.51
C LEU A 111 11.55 15.40 -2.59
N GLY A 112 12.33 15.01 -1.58
CA GLY A 112 13.79 14.98 -1.66
C GLY A 112 14.28 13.55 -1.53
N LEU A 113 15.20 13.18 -2.41
CA LEU A 113 15.81 11.86 -2.53
C LEU A 113 17.33 12.02 -2.56
N PRO A 114 18.11 10.97 -2.22
CA PRO A 114 19.55 11.00 -2.38
C PRO A 114 19.93 11.15 -3.86
N VAL A 115 21.02 11.88 -4.10
CA VAL A 115 21.62 12.03 -5.44
C VAL A 115 22.54 10.82 -5.73
N GLY A 116 23.30 10.38 -4.74
CA GLY A 116 24.23 9.26 -4.88
C GLY A 116 24.14 8.25 -3.72
N THR A 117 25.01 7.26 -3.76
CA THR A 117 25.15 6.25 -2.70
C THR A 117 26.18 6.64 -1.62
N VAL A 118 27.06 7.59 -1.94
CA VAL A 118 28.16 8.07 -1.07
C VAL A 118 27.70 9.26 -0.22
N THR A 119 27.15 10.30 -0.85
CA THR A 119 26.49 11.42 -0.16
C THR A 119 24.99 11.15 -0.13
N ARG A 120 24.43 10.96 1.07
CA ARG A 120 22.99 10.69 1.29
C ARG A 120 22.17 11.97 1.47
N ASP A 121 22.70 13.09 0.98
CA ASP A 121 21.99 14.36 0.98
C ASP A 121 20.74 14.26 0.12
N LEU A 122 19.60 14.63 0.69
CA LEU A 122 18.28 14.47 0.07
C LEU A 122 17.99 15.57 -0.94
N ASP A 123 18.93 15.81 -1.85
CA ASP A 123 18.87 16.94 -2.77
C ASP A 123 18.15 16.64 -4.06
N ARG A 124 18.08 15.39 -4.53
CA ARG A 124 17.34 15.07 -5.76
C ARG A 124 15.85 15.33 -5.59
N ARG A 125 15.40 16.47 -6.10
CA ARG A 125 14.00 16.89 -6.07
C ARG A 125 13.16 16.07 -7.05
N GLU A 126 11.99 15.67 -6.59
CA GLU A 126 10.98 15.00 -7.40
C GLU A 126 9.59 15.60 -7.12
N HIS A 127 8.84 15.80 -8.19
CA HIS A 127 7.49 16.35 -8.18
C HIS A 127 6.50 15.28 -8.62
N ARG A 128 5.36 15.16 -7.93
CA ARG A 128 4.33 14.18 -8.30
C ARG A 128 2.92 14.74 -8.20
N PRO A 129 2.26 15.09 -9.32
CA PRO A 129 0.81 15.00 -9.38
C PRO A 129 0.38 13.57 -9.04
N TRP A 130 -0.60 13.41 -8.18
CA TRP A 130 -1.06 12.10 -7.75
C TRP A 130 -2.57 12.08 -7.56
N ALA A 131 -3.15 10.89 -7.69
CA ALA A 131 -4.54 10.63 -7.35
C ALA A 131 -4.68 9.28 -6.68
N GLN A 132 -5.66 9.14 -5.79
CA GLN A 132 -5.99 7.89 -5.15
C GLN A 132 -7.50 7.70 -5.05
N LEU A 133 -7.90 6.44 -4.96
CA LEU A 133 -9.21 5.99 -4.54
C LEU A 133 -9.03 5.07 -3.34
N VAL A 134 -9.80 5.29 -2.28
CA VAL A 134 -9.89 4.42 -1.11
C VAL A 134 -11.32 3.89 -1.03
N TYR A 135 -11.45 2.57 -1.04
CA TYR A 135 -12.71 1.86 -0.89
C TYR A 135 -12.67 0.99 0.38
N PRO A 136 -13.35 1.42 1.45
CA PRO A 136 -13.46 0.64 2.68
C PRO A 136 -14.64 -0.34 2.62
N LEU A 137 -14.37 -1.58 3.00
CA LEU A 137 -15.35 -2.64 3.23
C LEU A 137 -15.40 -2.94 4.72
N ARG A 138 -16.59 -2.99 5.30
CA ARG A 138 -16.79 -3.48 6.66
C ARG A 138 -17.10 -4.96 6.64
N LEU A 139 -16.42 -5.72 7.48
CA LEU A 139 -16.54 -7.17 7.58
C LEU A 139 -17.07 -7.51 8.99
N GLY A 140 -18.29 -7.07 9.29
CA GLY A 140 -18.83 -7.05 10.65
C GLY A 140 -18.40 -5.80 11.42
N ASP A 141 -18.53 -5.83 12.75
CA ASP A 141 -18.37 -4.63 13.59
C ASP A 141 -16.89 -4.31 13.90
N GLU A 142 -16.06 -5.34 14.09
CA GLU A 142 -14.65 -5.17 14.50
C GLU A 142 -13.66 -5.13 13.32
N TRP A 143 -14.06 -5.62 12.14
CA TRP A 143 -13.15 -5.80 11.01
C TRP A 143 -13.41 -4.79 9.89
N GLY A 144 -12.34 -4.17 9.43
CA GLY A 144 -12.32 -3.30 8.25
C GLY A 144 -11.29 -3.80 7.23
N LEU A 145 -11.71 -3.85 5.97
CA LEU A 145 -10.84 -4.10 4.83
C LEU A 145 -10.78 -2.82 3.98
N SER A 146 -9.59 -2.27 3.78
CA SER A 146 -9.39 -1.09 2.93
C SER A 146 -8.67 -1.47 1.64
N ASN A 147 -9.28 -1.11 0.52
CA ASN A 147 -8.67 -1.17 -0.81
C ASN A 147 -8.25 0.23 -1.23
N ARG A 148 -6.98 0.45 -1.50
CA ARG A 148 -6.48 1.71 -2.05
C ARG A 148 -5.81 1.50 -3.39
N LEU A 149 -6.29 2.21 -4.41
CA LEU A 149 -5.60 2.39 -5.67
C LEU A 149 -4.99 3.79 -5.69
N ARG A 150 -3.75 3.93 -6.13
CA ARG A 150 -3.08 5.23 -6.27
C ARG A 150 -2.24 5.27 -7.54
N TYR A 151 -2.26 6.42 -8.18
CA TYR A 151 -1.40 6.77 -9.30
C TYR A 151 -0.51 7.94 -8.91
N ASP A 152 0.78 7.85 -9.23
CA ASP A 152 1.77 8.91 -9.08
C ASP A 152 2.41 9.20 -10.46
N ALA A 153 2.32 10.44 -10.94
CA ALA A 153 3.05 10.92 -12.12
C ALA A 153 4.40 11.50 -11.69
N ARG A 154 5.49 10.74 -11.84
CA ARG A 154 6.78 11.06 -11.22
C ARG A 154 7.68 11.87 -12.15
N ILE A 155 7.91 13.14 -11.81
CA ILE A 155 8.82 14.04 -12.53
C ILE A 155 10.07 14.21 -11.67
N GLN A 156 11.17 13.60 -12.07
CA GLN A 156 12.37 13.44 -11.25
C GLN A 156 13.54 14.16 -11.91
N ARG A 157 14.36 14.86 -11.13
CA ARG A 157 15.65 15.34 -11.67
C ARG A 157 16.50 14.15 -12.14
N ASN A 158 17.17 14.34 -13.26
CA ASN A 158 18.13 13.39 -13.79
C ASN A 158 19.35 13.33 -12.87
N VAL A 159 19.97 12.15 -12.82
CA VAL A 159 21.20 11.90 -12.07
C VAL A 159 22.15 11.13 -12.96
N GLU A 160 23.36 11.64 -13.10
CA GLU A 160 24.46 11.01 -13.85
C GLU A 160 25.70 11.05 -12.96
N ASP A 161 26.42 9.94 -12.85
CA ASP A 161 27.63 9.79 -12.04
C ASP A 161 27.51 10.27 -10.57
N GLY A 162 26.32 10.15 -10.00
CA GLY A 162 26.04 10.55 -8.60
C GLY A 162 25.81 12.06 -8.42
N GLU A 163 25.69 12.81 -9.51
CA GLU A 163 25.46 14.25 -9.53
C GLU A 163 24.14 14.59 -10.23
N ILE A 164 23.59 15.78 -9.93
CA ILE A 164 22.38 16.27 -10.60
C ILE A 164 22.70 16.64 -12.05
N ALA A 165 22.06 15.95 -12.99
CA ALA A 165 22.18 16.23 -14.42
C ALA A 165 21.06 17.16 -14.90
N PRO A 166 21.25 17.88 -16.04
CA PRO A 166 20.20 18.67 -16.66
C PRO A 166 18.97 17.83 -17.04
N GLY A 167 17.79 18.45 -16.96
CA GLY A 167 16.53 17.86 -17.40
C GLY A 167 15.79 17.01 -16.36
N TYR A 168 14.70 16.41 -16.81
CA TYR A 168 13.79 15.61 -15.97
C TYR A 168 13.43 14.30 -16.65
N GLY A 169 13.40 13.23 -15.85
CA GLY A 169 12.83 11.96 -16.20
C GLY A 169 11.35 11.88 -15.78
N PHE A 170 10.56 11.17 -16.56
CA PHE A 170 9.15 10.92 -16.25
C PHE A 170 8.90 9.43 -16.08
N VAL A 171 8.30 9.05 -14.94
CA VAL A 171 7.93 7.67 -14.64
C VAL A 171 6.51 7.65 -14.10
N ASN A 172 5.67 6.78 -14.65
CA ASN A 172 4.36 6.55 -14.07
C ASN A 172 4.46 5.49 -12.99
N ARG A 173 3.66 5.61 -11.93
CA ARG A 173 3.57 4.55 -10.92
C ARG A 173 2.14 4.32 -10.45
N GLY A 174 1.71 3.07 -10.58
CA GLY A 174 0.47 2.55 -10.02
C GLY A 174 0.78 1.83 -8.71
N ARG A 175 -0.13 1.94 -7.75
CA ARG A 175 -0.01 1.34 -6.42
C ARG A 175 -1.35 0.77 -6.02
N TRP A 176 -1.35 -0.48 -5.59
CA TRP A 176 -2.51 -1.11 -4.99
C TRP A 176 -2.16 -1.57 -3.60
N MET A 177 -2.93 -1.11 -2.60
CA MET A 177 -2.78 -1.50 -1.20
C MET A 177 -4.05 -2.15 -0.70
N LEU A 178 -3.90 -3.31 -0.09
CA LEU A 178 -4.94 -3.97 0.69
C LEU A 178 -4.54 -3.92 2.16
N THR A 179 -5.44 -3.47 3.03
CA THR A 179 -5.21 -3.44 4.49
C THR A 179 -6.38 -4.07 5.21
N LEU A 180 -6.11 -5.09 6.01
CA LEU A 180 -7.06 -5.65 6.96
C LEU A 180 -6.73 -5.08 8.34
N ARG A 181 -7.74 -4.49 8.99
CA ARG A 181 -7.66 -3.96 10.35
C ARG A 181 -8.72 -4.63 11.21
N ARG A 182 -8.34 -5.01 12.42
CA ARG A 182 -9.26 -5.44 13.47
C ARG A 182 -9.17 -4.47 14.64
N GLU A 183 -10.28 -3.89 15.03
CA GLU A 183 -10.39 -3.14 16.28
C GLU A 183 -10.48 -4.12 17.45
N LEU A 184 -9.82 -3.79 18.56
CA LEU A 184 -9.67 -4.67 19.71
C LEU A 184 -10.18 -3.99 21.00
N PRO A 185 -11.40 -3.41 21.02
CA PRO A 185 -11.92 -2.68 22.18
C PRO A 185 -11.88 -3.50 23.48
N GLU A 186 -11.94 -4.83 23.37
CA GLU A 186 -11.86 -5.77 24.50
C GLU A 186 -10.55 -5.70 25.30
N LEU A 187 -9.46 -5.15 24.73
CA LEU A 187 -8.18 -5.02 25.43
C LEU A 187 -8.14 -3.85 26.43
N GLY A 188 -9.07 -2.89 26.33
CA GLY A 188 -9.33 -1.89 27.37
C GLY A 188 -8.12 -1.05 27.84
N PHE A 189 -7.61 -0.14 27.00
CA PHE A 189 -6.48 0.76 27.35
C PHE A 189 -6.89 2.06 28.06
N GLY A 190 -8.07 2.09 28.69
CA GLY A 190 -8.64 3.27 29.33
C GLY A 190 -9.63 4.04 28.44
N ASP A 191 -10.30 5.02 29.04
CA ASP A 191 -11.48 5.65 28.45
C ASP A 191 -11.20 6.32 27.10
N GLY A 192 -11.96 5.87 26.08
CA GLY A 192 -11.93 6.42 24.73
C GLY A 192 -10.70 6.03 23.91
N ILE A 193 -9.89 5.05 24.37
CA ILE A 193 -8.79 4.48 23.59
C ILE A 193 -9.23 3.15 23.00
N VAL A 194 -9.23 3.05 21.67
CA VAL A 194 -9.57 1.84 20.92
C VAL A 194 -8.30 1.31 20.26
N PRO A 195 -7.68 0.25 20.79
CA PRO A 195 -6.54 -0.40 20.16
C PRO A 195 -6.98 -1.15 18.91
N TYR A 196 -6.04 -1.39 18.00
CA TYR A 196 -6.28 -2.18 16.79
C TYR A 196 -5.00 -2.89 16.33
N ALA A 197 -5.19 -3.98 15.59
CA ALA A 197 -4.15 -4.64 14.84
C ALA A 197 -4.42 -4.48 13.35
N SER A 198 -3.36 -4.46 12.54
CA SER A 198 -3.52 -4.41 11.09
C SER A 198 -2.42 -5.13 10.36
N VAL A 199 -2.78 -5.73 9.23
CA VAL A 199 -1.86 -6.26 8.23
C VAL A 199 -2.18 -5.65 6.88
N GLY A 200 -1.17 -5.42 6.07
CA GLY A 200 -1.37 -4.85 4.75
C GLY A 200 -0.30 -5.28 3.75
N ASN A 201 -0.71 -5.32 2.49
CA ASN A 201 0.18 -5.58 1.35
C ASN A 201 0.00 -4.43 0.35
N GLU A 202 1.11 -3.84 -0.10
CA GLU A 202 1.12 -2.85 -1.17
C GLU A 202 2.04 -3.31 -2.31
N VAL A 203 1.48 -3.38 -3.52
CA VAL A 203 2.22 -3.63 -4.75
C VAL A 203 2.34 -2.33 -5.54
N LEU A 204 3.54 -2.01 -5.98
CA LEU A 204 3.84 -0.82 -6.75
C LEU A 204 4.43 -1.24 -8.10
N VAL A 205 3.81 -0.79 -9.19
CA VAL A 205 4.24 -1.05 -10.57
C VAL A 205 4.59 0.28 -11.22
N ALA A 206 5.75 0.35 -11.85
CA ALA A 206 6.21 1.52 -12.58
C ALA A 206 6.23 1.26 -14.09
N TRP A 207 5.94 2.29 -14.88
CA TRP A 207 6.07 2.24 -16.33
C TRP A 207 6.54 3.55 -16.93
N ASP A 208 7.37 3.46 -17.95
CA ASP A 208 7.97 4.56 -18.70
C ASP A 208 8.27 4.10 -20.14
N GLY A 209 9.08 4.85 -20.88
CA GLY A 209 9.43 4.54 -22.27
C GLY A 209 10.20 3.22 -22.45
N GLU A 210 10.75 2.65 -21.37
CA GLU A 210 11.51 1.39 -21.40
C GLU A 210 10.62 0.17 -21.10
N GLY A 211 9.40 0.39 -20.62
CA GLY A 211 8.41 -0.66 -20.37
C GLY A 211 7.84 -0.65 -18.95
N THR A 212 7.27 -1.78 -18.53
CA THR A 212 6.60 -1.95 -17.24
C THR A 212 7.40 -2.87 -16.34
N ARG A 213 7.56 -2.50 -15.06
CA ARG A 213 8.28 -3.29 -14.06
C ARG A 213 7.62 -3.22 -12.69
N LEU A 214 7.87 -4.24 -11.87
CA LEU A 214 7.64 -4.13 -10.43
C LEU A 214 8.60 -3.07 -9.88
N ASP A 215 8.06 -2.05 -9.21
CA ASP A 215 8.87 -1.05 -8.50
C ASP A 215 9.17 -1.58 -7.10
N GLN A 216 8.11 -1.91 -6.35
CA GLN A 216 8.22 -2.34 -4.95
C GLN A 216 7.09 -3.27 -4.54
N ASN A 217 7.37 -4.12 -3.55
CA ASN A 217 6.35 -4.78 -2.75
C ASN A 217 6.57 -4.47 -1.26
N ARG A 218 5.49 -4.24 -0.53
CA ARG A 218 5.53 -3.89 0.90
C ARG A 218 4.52 -4.72 1.67
N ILE A 219 5.01 -5.52 2.59
CA ILE A 219 4.17 -6.23 3.55
C ILE A 219 4.32 -5.54 4.89
N THR A 220 3.20 -5.25 5.55
CA THR A 220 3.13 -4.53 6.82
C THR A 220 2.33 -5.33 7.83
N ALA A 221 2.79 -5.34 9.07
CA ALA A 221 2.05 -5.86 10.21
C ALA A 221 2.32 -4.95 11.41
N GLY A 222 1.28 -4.56 12.13
CA GLY A 222 1.46 -3.62 13.23
C GLY A 222 0.25 -3.47 14.13
N LEU A 223 0.47 -2.67 15.15
CA LEU A 223 -0.48 -2.36 16.21
C LEU A 223 -0.68 -0.84 16.24
N GLY A 224 -1.85 -0.42 16.67
CA GLY A 224 -2.12 0.99 16.88
C GLY A 224 -3.23 1.21 17.90
N ALA A 225 -3.50 2.47 18.16
CA ALA A 225 -4.60 2.89 19.00
C ALA A 225 -5.19 4.20 18.48
N THR A 226 -6.51 4.27 18.45
CA THR A 226 -7.28 5.47 18.15
C THR A 226 -7.78 6.08 19.45
N ARG A 227 -7.64 7.39 19.60
CA ARG A 227 -8.24 8.19 20.67
C ARG A 227 -8.79 9.48 20.09
N ARG A 228 -10.10 9.69 20.21
CA ARG A 228 -10.80 10.83 19.59
C ARG A 228 -10.45 10.89 18.09
N SER A 229 -9.88 12.00 17.64
CA SER A 229 -9.52 12.24 16.25
C SER A 229 -8.08 11.85 15.88
N VAL A 230 -7.33 11.20 16.79
CA VAL A 230 -5.94 10.82 16.55
C VAL A 230 -5.80 9.31 16.58
N ALA A 231 -5.07 8.74 15.62
CA ALA A 231 -4.62 7.36 15.67
C ALA A 231 -3.11 7.28 15.55
N LEU A 232 -2.47 6.52 16.45
CA LEU A 232 -1.06 6.18 16.37
C LEU A 232 -0.94 4.72 15.92
N GLN A 233 -0.06 4.46 14.97
CA GLN A 233 0.25 3.11 14.50
C GLN A 233 1.77 2.89 14.49
N VAL A 234 2.19 1.77 15.04
CA VAL A 234 3.57 1.27 14.95
C VAL A 234 3.56 -0.09 14.26
N SER A 235 4.30 -0.22 13.17
CA SER A 235 4.30 -1.40 12.33
C SER A 235 5.71 -1.83 11.94
N TYR A 236 5.90 -3.14 11.79
CA TYR A 236 7.01 -3.66 11.00
C TYR A 236 6.60 -3.70 9.52
N MET A 237 7.49 -3.28 8.64
CA MET A 237 7.34 -3.35 7.19
C MET A 237 8.52 -4.08 6.58
N ASN A 238 8.23 -5.12 5.81
CA ASN A 238 9.18 -5.74 4.89
C ASN A 238 8.95 -5.14 3.50
N ARG A 239 9.94 -4.40 2.98
CA ARG A 239 9.85 -3.70 1.70
C ARG A 239 10.92 -4.18 0.73
N PHE A 240 10.49 -4.91 -0.29
CA PHE A 240 11.28 -5.26 -1.46
C PHE A 240 11.29 -4.12 -2.47
N VAL A 241 12.47 -3.77 -2.98
CA VAL A 241 12.68 -2.72 -4.00
C VAL A 241 13.54 -3.30 -5.13
N GLN A 242 13.04 -3.22 -6.35
CA GLN A 242 13.79 -3.64 -7.53
C GLN A 242 14.59 -2.46 -8.09
N VAL A 243 15.93 -2.56 -8.11
CA VAL A 243 16.84 -1.47 -8.48
C VAL A 243 17.32 -1.62 -9.94
N GLY A 244 16.40 -1.64 -10.91
CA GLY A 244 16.77 -1.74 -12.34
C GLY A 244 17.56 -3.01 -12.71
N SER A 245 17.98 -3.12 -13.97
CA SER A 245 18.75 -4.29 -14.44
C SER A 245 20.21 -4.23 -13.98
N GLY A 246 20.76 -5.37 -13.56
CA GLY A 246 22.17 -5.51 -13.20
C GLY A 246 22.59 -4.95 -11.83
N ARG A 247 21.64 -4.52 -10.99
CA ARG A 247 21.91 -4.16 -9.59
C ARG A 247 21.14 -5.09 -8.65
N PRO A 248 21.67 -5.39 -7.45
CA PRO A 248 20.97 -6.22 -6.50
C PRO A 248 19.67 -5.54 -6.05
N SER A 249 18.63 -6.33 -5.85
CA SER A 249 17.40 -5.83 -5.24
C SER A 249 17.66 -5.48 -3.77
N VAL A 250 16.82 -4.62 -3.19
CA VAL A 250 17.00 -4.20 -1.79
C VAL A 250 15.80 -4.64 -0.95
N MET A 251 16.09 -5.36 0.12
CA MET A 251 15.13 -5.73 1.15
C MET A 251 15.28 -4.81 2.36
N ASN A 252 14.25 -4.01 2.63
CA ASN A 252 14.26 -3.09 3.79
C ASN A 252 13.40 -3.68 4.91
N HIS A 253 14.01 -3.84 6.08
CA HIS A 253 13.33 -4.15 7.34
C HIS A 253 13.07 -2.83 8.06
N THR A 254 11.83 -2.35 7.98
CA THR A 254 11.50 -0.98 8.34
C THR A 254 10.57 -0.93 9.56
N LEU A 255 10.97 -0.21 10.60
CA LEU A 255 10.06 0.22 11.66
C LEU A 255 9.29 1.43 11.16
N VAL A 256 7.97 1.34 11.16
CA VAL A 256 7.07 2.36 10.61
C VAL A 256 6.24 2.96 11.72
N VAL A 257 6.17 4.28 11.77
CA VAL A 257 5.37 5.02 12.75
C VAL A 257 4.47 6.00 12.02
N TRP A 258 3.16 5.76 12.05
CA TRP A 258 2.14 6.65 11.50
C TRP A 258 1.36 7.33 12.61
N VAL A 259 1.20 8.64 12.47
CA VAL A 259 0.22 9.41 13.22
C VAL A 259 -0.81 9.91 12.23
N PHE A 260 -2.06 9.49 12.42
CA PHE A 260 -3.22 9.98 11.68
C PHE A 260 -3.97 10.98 12.56
N HIS A 261 -4.36 12.11 12.00
CA HIS A 261 -5.13 13.13 12.70
C HIS A 261 -6.28 13.62 11.83
N GLU A 262 -7.50 13.48 12.33
CA GLU A 262 -8.69 14.03 11.71
C GLU A 262 -9.02 15.38 12.36
N PHE A 263 -9.28 16.38 11.52
CA PHE A 263 -9.81 17.66 11.95
C PHE A 263 -11.21 17.81 11.38
N ASP A 264 -12.11 18.41 12.14
CA ASP A 264 -13.45 18.75 11.68
C ASP A 264 -13.63 20.26 11.75
N LEU A 265 -13.72 20.91 10.59
CA LEU A 265 -13.93 22.35 10.45
C LEU A 265 -15.30 22.66 9.82
N ARG A 266 -16.16 21.64 9.68
CA ARG A 266 -17.58 21.88 9.40
C ARG A 266 -18.11 22.64 10.62
N GLY A 267 -18.50 23.90 10.43
CA GLY A 267 -19.08 24.68 11.52
C GLY A 267 -20.31 23.96 12.09
N ASP A 268 -20.54 24.09 13.39
CA ASP A 268 -21.80 23.70 14.03
C ASP A 268 -22.99 24.49 13.45
#